data_AF-A0A3N5VKG1-F1
#
_entry.id   AF-A0A3N5VKG1-F1
#
_cell.length_a   1.000
_cell.length_b   1.000
_cell.length_c   1.000
_cell.angle_alpha   90.00
_cell.angle_beta   90.00
_cell.angle_gamma   90.00
#
_symmetry.space_group_name_H-M   'P 1'
#
loop_
_entity.id
_entity.type
_entity.pdbx_description
1 polymer ?
#
loop_
_entity_poly.entity_id
_entity_poly.type
_entity_poly.pdbx_seq_one_letter_code
_entity_poly.pdbx_strand_id
1 'polypeptide(L)' 'MVADAVKIPVITAGGIGDARGVLAALALDAQAVYIGTRFMATKEPESHQNVKDAKGARALLEYSFTMLGQSPVG' A
#
# COMPACT_ATOMS: atom_id res chain seq x y z
N MET A 1 13.54 -5.98 -12.52
CA MET A 1 12.56 -5.76 -11.42
C MET A 1 13.04 -6.47 -10.16
N VAL A 2 12.52 -6.14 -8.96
CA VAL A 2 12.86 -6.94 -7.74
C VAL A 2 12.47 -8.40 -7.92
N ALA A 3 11.37 -8.66 -8.65
CA ALA A 3 10.93 -10.01 -9.04
C ALA A 3 12.01 -10.80 -9.81
N ASP A 4 12.79 -10.17 -10.69
CA ASP A 4 13.87 -10.86 -11.42
C ASP A 4 15.06 -11.23 -10.53
N ALA A 5 15.24 -10.52 -9.41
CA ALA A 5 16.40 -10.66 -8.53
C ALA A 5 16.20 -11.73 -7.44
N VAL A 6 14.96 -12.17 -7.20
CA VAL A 6 14.62 -13.06 -6.08
C VAL A 6 13.78 -14.25 -6.54
N LYS A 7 14.06 -15.42 -5.98
CA LYS A 7 13.30 -16.66 -6.25
C LYS A 7 12.04 -16.81 -5.38
N ILE A 8 11.86 -15.94 -4.39
CA ILE A 8 10.71 -15.97 -3.49
C ILE A 8 9.54 -15.20 -4.07
N PRO A 9 8.29 -15.53 -3.70
CA PRO A 9 7.15 -14.84 -4.26
C PRO A 9 7.12 -13.35 -3.95
N VAL A 10 6.95 -12.52 -4.97
CA VAL A 10 6.97 -11.06 -4.84
C VAL A 10 5.56 -10.49 -4.88
N ILE A 11 5.26 -9.64 -3.89
CA ILE A 11 4.01 -8.90 -3.77
C ILE A 11 4.31 -7.42 -3.96
N THR A 12 3.61 -6.75 -4.88
CA THR A 12 3.72 -5.29 -5.04
C THR A 12 2.73 -4.58 -4.11
N ALA A 13 3.21 -3.56 -3.39
CA ALA A 13 2.42 -2.74 -2.49
C ALA A 13 2.69 -1.24 -2.76
N GLY A 14 1.66 -0.41 -2.58
CA GLY A 14 1.78 1.05 -2.65
C GLY A 14 1.18 1.66 -3.93
N GLY A 15 0.24 2.59 -3.76
CA GLY A 15 -0.33 3.38 -4.87
C GLY A 15 -1.26 2.62 -5.82
N ILE A 16 -1.51 1.33 -5.61
CA ILE A 16 -2.42 0.54 -6.46
C ILE A 16 -3.87 0.73 -5.97
N GLY A 17 -4.67 1.43 -6.77
CA GLY A 17 -6.07 1.75 -6.46
C GLY A 17 -7.07 1.39 -7.56
N ASP A 18 -6.61 0.86 -8.69
CA ASP A 18 -7.43 0.46 -9.83
C ASP A 18 -6.84 -0.74 -10.58
N ALA A 19 -7.59 -1.26 -11.57
CA ALA A 19 -7.20 -2.41 -12.37
C ALA A 19 -5.92 -2.18 -13.20
N ARG A 20 -5.58 -0.94 -13.53
CA ARG A 20 -4.36 -0.62 -14.30
C ARG A 20 -3.13 -0.80 -13.43
N GLY A 21 -3.19 -0.38 -12.17
CA GLY A 21 -2.12 -0.63 -11.19
C GLY A 21 -1.90 -2.12 -10.94
N VAL A 22 -2.97 -2.91 -10.93
CA VAL A 22 -2.89 -4.38 -10.83
C VAL A 22 -2.26 -4.99 -12.09
N LEU A 23 -2.71 -4.58 -13.28
CA LEU A 23 -2.15 -5.07 -14.54
C LEU A 23 -0.67 -4.72 -14.68
N ALA A 24 -0.27 -3.51 -14.30
CA ALA A 24 1.13 -3.10 -14.29
C ALA A 24 1.96 -3.96 -13.33
N ALA A 25 1.46 -4.26 -12.12
CA ALA A 25 2.16 -5.12 -11.17
C ALA A 25 2.33 -6.55 -11.71
N LEU A 26 1.28 -7.12 -12.32
CA LEU A 26 1.35 -8.45 -12.93
C LEU A 26 2.28 -8.48 -14.14
N ALA A 27 2.31 -7.42 -14.95
CA ALA A 27 3.23 -7.28 -16.08
C ALA A 27 4.71 -7.16 -15.64
N LEU A 28 4.95 -6.79 -14.39
CA LEU A 28 6.26 -6.71 -13.75
C LEU A 28 6.63 -8.00 -12.99
N ASP A 29 5.91 -9.09 -13.24
CA ASP A 29 6.09 -10.42 -12.65
C ASP A 29 5.83 -10.50 -11.13
N ALA A 30 4.98 -9.60 -10.62
CA ALA A 30 4.45 -9.75 -9.26
C ALA A 30 3.37 -10.84 -9.24
N GLN A 31 3.40 -11.72 -8.23
CA GLN A 31 2.39 -12.78 -8.07
C GLN A 31 1.16 -12.32 -7.30
N ALA A 32 1.26 -11.20 -6.57
CA ALA A 32 0.13 -10.61 -5.88
C ALA A 32 0.28 -9.10 -5.72
N VAL A 33 -0.83 -8.45 -5.39
CA VAL A 33 -0.92 -7.02 -5.15
C VAL A 33 -1.54 -6.75 -3.79
N TYR A 34 -0.90 -5.88 -3.00
CA TYR A 34 -1.44 -5.40 -1.74
C TYR A 34 -2.08 -4.01 -1.90
N ILE A 35 -3.37 -3.92 -1.60
CA ILE A 35 -4.16 -2.69 -1.67
C ILE A 35 -4.56 -2.28 -0.25
N GLY A 36 -3.96 -1.21 0.28
CA GLY A 36 -4.24 -0.72 1.64
C GLY A 36 -5.21 0.46 1.66
N THR A 37 -4.74 1.61 1.16
CA THR A 37 -5.48 2.89 1.20
C THR A 37 -6.87 2.81 0.60
N ARG A 38 -7.03 2.02 -0.46
CA ARG A 38 -8.32 1.93 -1.15
C ARG A 38 -9.33 1.06 -0.42
N PHE A 39 -8.87 0.04 0.32
CA PHE A 39 -9.71 -0.76 1.20
C PHE A 39 -10.16 0.03 2.44
N MET A 40 -9.32 0.91 2.99
CA MET A 40 -9.71 1.77 4.12
C MET A 40 -10.84 2.75 3.76
N ALA A 41 -10.99 3.10 2.49
CA ALA A 41 -12.03 4.00 1.99
C ALA A 41 -13.37 3.30 1.65
N THR A 42 -13.50 2.00 1.97
CA THR A 42 -14.74 1.23 1.78
C THR A 42 -15.70 1.40 2.97
N LYS A 43 -16.90 0.81 2.91
CA LYS A 43 -17.92 0.98 3.96
C LYS A 43 -17.69 0.04 5.15
N GLU A 44 -17.06 -1.09 4.89
CA GLU A 44 -16.85 -2.23 5.77
C GLU A 44 -15.94 -2.00 6.99
N PRO A 45 -14.84 -1.22 6.93
CA PRO A 45 -13.96 -1.11 8.09
C PRO A 45 -14.61 -0.26 9.19
N GLU A 46 -14.48 -0.62 10.46
CA GLU A 46 -15.00 0.15 11.61
C GLU A 46 -14.19 1.44 11.91
N SER A 47 -13.30 1.84 11.00
CA SER A 47 -12.49 3.05 11.16
C SER A 47 -13.37 4.30 11.28
N HIS A 48 -12.93 5.23 12.13
CA HIS A 48 -13.56 6.54 12.27
C HIS A 48 -13.70 7.23 10.90
N GLN A 49 -14.81 7.94 10.66
CA GLN A 49 -15.12 8.53 9.34
C GLN A 49 -13.98 9.39 8.77
N ASN A 50 -13.31 10.16 9.64
CA ASN A 50 -12.13 10.96 9.31
C ASN A 50 -11.00 10.14 8.68
N VAL A 51 -10.82 8.87 9.04
CA VAL A 51 -9.82 7.93 8.49
C VAL A 51 -10.26 7.37 7.13
N LYS A 52 -11.57 7.21 6.93
CA LYS A 52 -12.16 6.75 5.66
C LYS A 52 -12.12 7.83 4.58
N ASP A 53 -12.09 9.10 4.98
CA ASP A 53 -11.92 10.22 4.06
C ASP A 53 -10.52 10.21 3.43
N ALA A 54 -10.42 10.65 2.17
CA ALA A 54 -9.18 10.65 1.40
C ALA A 54 -8.02 11.38 2.11
N LYS A 55 -8.34 12.40 2.92
CA LYS A 55 -7.36 13.15 3.72
C LYS A 55 -6.83 12.33 4.89
N GLY A 56 -7.69 11.60 5.61
CA GLY A 56 -7.25 10.79 6.76
C GLY A 56 -6.52 9.52 6.35
N ALA A 57 -6.94 8.86 5.26
CA ALA A 57 -6.22 7.70 4.73
C ALA A 57 -4.79 8.08 4.29
N ARG A 58 -4.62 9.27 3.70
CA ARG A 58 -3.30 9.82 3.37
C ARG A 58 -2.50 10.21 4.62
N ALA A 59 -3.13 10.85 5.60
CA ALA A 59 -2.48 11.23 6.85
C ALA A 59 -1.91 10.02 7.60
N LEU A 60 -2.61 8.87 7.61
CA LEU A 60 -2.09 7.65 8.23
C LEU A 60 -0.86 7.09 7.52
N LEU A 61 -0.84 7.13 6.18
CA LEU A 61 0.34 6.71 5.41
C LEU A 61 1.55 7.61 5.68
N GLU A 62 1.33 8.94 5.71
CA GLU A 62 2.36 9.91 6.06
C GLU A 62 2.84 9.71 7.51
N TYR A 63 1.95 9.34 8.43
CA TYR A 63 2.27 9.02 9.82
C TYR A 63 3.12 7.76 9.96
N SER A 64 2.77 6.67 9.25
CA SER A 64 3.58 5.44 9.23
C SER A 64 4.96 5.66 8.59
N PHE A 65 5.05 6.48 7.54
CA PHE A 65 6.35 6.85 6.96
C PHE A 65 7.17 7.73 7.91
N THR A 66 6.53 8.62 8.65
CA THR A 66 7.20 9.45 9.67
C THR A 66 7.70 8.59 10.84
N MET A 67 6.95 7.58 11.29
CA MET A 67 7.42 6.65 12.33
C MET A 67 8.59 5.77 11.85
N LEU A 68 8.58 5.32 10.59
CA LEU A 68 9.70 4.57 10.00
C LEU A 68 10.91 5.45 9.65
N GLY A 69 10.68 6.75 9.43
CA GLY A 69 11.71 7.78 9.26
C GLY A 69 12.29 8.33 10.57
N GLN A 70 11.79 7.86 11.73
CA GLN A 70 12.24 8.22 13.07
C GLN A 70 12.63 6.96 13.87
N SER A 71 13.41 6.06 13.25
CA SER A 71 14.25 5.16 14.05
C SER A 71 15.60 5.86 14.23
N PRO A 72 15.92 6.45 15.40
CA PRO A 72 17.29 6.79 15.68
C PRO A 72 18.04 5.46 15.76
N VAL A 73 18.93 5.24 14.80
CA VAL A 73 19.95 4.20 14.95
C VAL A 73 20.83 4.65 16.12
N GLY A 74 20.63 4.01 17.27
CA GLY A 74 21.38 4.18 18.50
C GLY A 74 21.37 2.86 19.25
#